data_AF-A0A1H6WFW7-F1
#
_entry.id   AF-A0A1H6WFW7-F1
#
_cell.length_a   1.000
_cell.length_b   1.000
_cell.length_c   1.000
_cell.angle_alpha   90.00
_cell.angle_beta   90.00
_cell.angle_gamma   90.00
#
_symmetry.space_group_name_H-M   'P 1'
#
loop_
_entity.id
_entity.type
_entity.pdbx_description
1 polymer ?
#
loop_
_entity_poly.entity_id
_entity_poly.type
_entity_poly.pdbx_seq_one_letter_code
_entity_poly.pdbx_strand_id
1 'polypeptide(L)'
;MLSKLFNKEYPEFWKKYTDSFKNPATKYVVISMETSGLDTEKDVIMSIAATSVIDNRIIIKDSFEIFIIHKRHTELDIDNEFISVSKIEKVFENNAVETLLNYLSNSILIGHRIDFDIEMLNEALSRMKLGNIRNEAFDIEAMFNKIKDTNEKKYSLEEMSKSLNVAMSNRNSVADDAYSIALLFLKMKDKLGIK
;
A
#
# COMPACT_ATOMS: atom_id res chain seq x y z
N MET A 1 -2.53 9.45 -39.76
CA MET A 1 -2.96 8.19 -39.12
C MET A 1 -2.08 7.74 -37.95
N LEU A 2 -0.85 8.28 -37.79
CA LEU A 2 0.05 7.99 -36.65
C LEU A 2 -0.22 8.82 -35.38
N SER A 3 -0.90 9.97 -35.47
CA SER A 3 -1.21 10.84 -34.32
C SER A 3 -2.23 10.25 -33.33
N LYS A 4 -2.97 9.20 -33.72
CA LYS A 4 -3.89 8.48 -32.82
C LYS A 4 -3.21 7.36 -32.02
N LEU A 5 -1.97 6.97 -32.32
CA LEU A 5 -1.24 5.98 -31.52
C LEU A 5 -0.62 6.58 -30.25
N PHE A 6 -0.44 7.90 -30.18
CA PHE A 6 0.26 8.57 -29.08
C PHE A 6 -0.63 9.39 -28.14
N ASN A 7 -1.92 9.56 -28.46
CA ASN A 7 -2.88 10.21 -27.56
C ASN A 7 -3.62 9.17 -26.73
N LYS A 8 -2.90 8.45 -25.87
CA LYS A 8 -3.54 7.72 -24.78
C LYS A 8 -4.05 8.75 -23.78
N GLU A 9 -5.35 9.00 -23.80
CA GLU A 9 -5.96 9.94 -22.88
C GLU A 9 -6.11 9.27 -21.50
N TYR A 10 -5.17 9.57 -20.61
CA TYR A 10 -5.22 9.09 -19.24
C TYR A 10 -6.32 9.80 -18.43
N PRO A 11 -6.92 9.12 -17.44
CA PRO A 11 -7.86 9.74 -16.52
C PRO A 11 -7.19 10.86 -15.71
N GLU A 12 -8.00 11.80 -15.22
CA GLU A 12 -7.50 13.01 -14.55
C GLU A 12 -6.69 12.69 -13.29
N PHE A 13 -7.14 11.74 -12.47
CA PHE A 13 -6.39 11.33 -11.27
C PHE A 13 -4.99 10.80 -11.61
N TRP A 14 -4.83 10.07 -12.71
CA TRP A 14 -3.54 9.55 -13.14
C TRP A 14 -2.62 10.68 -13.60
N LYS A 15 -3.15 11.63 -14.38
CA LYS A 15 -2.41 12.83 -14.80
C LYS A 15 -1.91 13.60 -13.57
N LYS A 16 -2.81 13.90 -12.61
CA LYS A 16 -2.48 14.56 -11.34
C LYS A 16 -1.41 13.81 -10.54
N TYR A 17 -1.56 12.50 -10.40
CA TYR A 17 -0.57 11.64 -9.75
C TYR A 17 0.79 11.76 -10.44
N THR A 18 0.86 11.59 -11.76
CA THR A 18 2.13 11.67 -12.50
C THR A 18 2.76 13.08 -12.49
N ASP A 19 1.93 14.13 -12.47
CA ASP A 19 2.38 15.53 -12.40
C ASP A 19 2.98 15.88 -11.03
N SER A 20 2.55 15.22 -9.96
CA SER A 20 3.08 15.48 -8.61
C SER A 20 4.60 15.26 -8.50
N PHE A 21 5.16 14.35 -9.30
CA PHE A 21 6.59 14.03 -9.35
C PHE A 21 7.46 15.13 -9.95
N LYS A 22 6.87 16.22 -10.47
CA LYS A 22 7.62 17.43 -10.84
C LYS A 22 8.19 18.16 -9.63
N ASN A 23 7.71 17.83 -8.42
CA ASN A 23 8.17 18.40 -7.16
C ASN A 23 8.84 17.31 -6.30
N PRO A 24 9.73 17.69 -5.37
CA PRO A 24 10.29 16.74 -4.40
C PRO A 24 9.20 16.21 -3.46
N ALA A 25 9.37 14.97 -3.01
CA ALA A 25 8.51 14.35 -2.01
C ALA A 25 8.60 15.12 -0.68
N THR A 26 7.45 15.37 -0.04
CA THR A 26 7.38 16.10 1.24
C THR A 26 6.89 15.24 2.41
N LYS A 27 6.48 14.00 2.13
CA LYS A 27 5.97 13.06 3.14
C LYS A 27 6.36 11.63 2.80
N TYR A 28 6.37 10.80 3.83
CA TYR A 28 6.31 9.35 3.67
C TYR A 28 4.86 8.90 3.77
N VAL A 29 4.51 7.87 3.02
CA VAL A 29 3.24 7.16 3.18
C VAL A 29 3.55 5.71 3.49
N VAL A 30 3.09 5.26 4.64
CA VAL A 30 3.17 3.87 5.04
C VAL A 30 1.96 3.15 4.47
N ILE A 31 2.18 2.03 3.79
CA ILE A 31 1.13 1.19 3.22
C ILE A 31 1.21 -0.23 3.78
N SER A 32 0.05 -0.89 3.81
CA SER A 32 -0.09 -2.32 4.01
C SER A 32 -1.29 -2.79 3.21
N MET A 33 -1.22 -3.99 2.64
CA MET A 33 -2.32 -4.60 1.90
C MET A 33 -2.59 -6.01 2.41
N GLU A 34 -3.86 -6.40 2.39
CA GLU A 34 -4.27 -7.81 2.46
C GLU A 34 -4.67 -8.25 1.06
N THR A 35 -4.24 -9.45 0.67
CA THR A 35 -4.47 -10.03 -0.65
C THR A 35 -5.12 -11.39 -0.53
N SER A 36 -5.73 -11.89 -1.61
CA SER A 36 -6.31 -13.25 -1.62
C SER A 36 -5.26 -14.37 -1.56
N GLY A 37 -4.00 -14.05 -1.85
CA GLY A 37 -2.87 -14.96 -1.90
C GLY A 37 -1.57 -14.22 -2.24
N LEU A 38 -0.56 -14.95 -2.69
CA LEU A 38 0.81 -14.44 -2.90
C LEU A 38 1.26 -14.44 -4.38
N ASP A 39 0.36 -14.75 -5.31
CA ASP A 39 0.63 -14.74 -6.75
C ASP A 39 0.07 -13.44 -7.36
N THR A 40 0.94 -12.48 -7.65
CA THR A 40 0.55 -11.13 -8.10
C THR A 40 -0.25 -11.13 -9.41
N GLU A 41 -0.09 -12.15 -10.27
CA GLU A 41 -0.83 -12.27 -11.52
C GLU A 41 -2.24 -12.85 -11.33
N LYS A 42 -2.44 -13.68 -10.30
CA LYS A 42 -3.70 -14.42 -10.08
C LYS A 42 -4.54 -13.88 -8.93
N ASP A 43 -3.87 -13.36 -7.90
CA ASP A 43 -4.49 -12.88 -6.68
C ASP A 43 -4.91 -11.41 -6.81
N VAL A 44 -5.79 -11.00 -5.91
CA VAL A 44 -6.39 -9.66 -5.90
C VAL A 44 -6.18 -8.99 -4.55
N ILE A 45 -6.18 -7.64 -4.57
CA ILE A 45 -6.11 -6.83 -3.35
C ILE A 45 -7.46 -6.88 -2.65
N MET A 46 -7.49 -7.31 -1.40
CA MET A 46 -8.71 -7.43 -0.57
C MET A 46 -8.95 -6.19 0.28
N SER A 47 -7.88 -5.61 0.82
CA SER A 47 -7.94 -4.34 1.56
C SER A 47 -6.61 -3.59 1.48
N ILE A 48 -6.68 -2.27 1.64
CA ILE A 48 -5.54 -1.35 1.60
C ILE A 48 -5.63 -0.44 2.80
N ALA A 49 -4.55 -0.32 3.56
CA ALA A 49 -4.40 0.75 4.54
C ALA A 49 -3.24 1.66 4.18
N ALA A 50 -3.41 2.94 4.47
CA ALA A 50 -2.34 3.93 4.31
C ALA A 50 -2.33 4.92 5.49
N THR A 51 -1.14 5.38 5.87
CA THR A 51 -0.96 6.41 6.91
C THR A 51 0.19 7.33 6.56
N SER A 52 -0.01 8.65 6.69
CA SER A 52 1.03 9.63 6.41
C SER A 52 2.00 9.78 7.59
N VAL A 53 3.29 9.91 7.27
CA VAL A 53 4.33 10.32 8.21
C VAL A 53 4.98 11.60 7.70
N ILE A 54 4.89 12.67 8.50
CA ILE A 54 5.39 14.02 8.20
C ILE A 54 6.21 14.49 9.38
N ASP A 55 7.41 15.02 9.15
CA ASP A 55 8.31 15.53 10.20
C ASP A 55 8.50 14.55 11.37
N ASN A 56 8.72 13.28 11.05
CA ASN A 56 8.87 12.17 12.02
C ASN A 56 7.64 11.95 12.93
N ARG A 57 6.45 12.34 12.48
CA ARG A 57 5.19 12.15 13.20
C ARG A 57 4.21 11.38 12.33
N ILE A 58 3.57 10.39 12.94
CA ILE A 58 2.44 9.68 12.34
C ILE A 58 1.21 10.59 12.44
N ILE A 59 0.59 10.89 11.30
CA ILE A 59 -0.57 11.78 11.24
C ILE A 59 -1.84 10.91 11.28
N ILE A 60 -2.31 10.56 12.48
CA ILE A 60 -3.45 9.63 12.67
C ILE A 60 -4.73 10.06 11.94
N LYS A 61 -4.97 11.37 11.83
CA LYS A 61 -6.14 11.90 11.10
C LYS A 61 -6.01 11.80 9.56
N ASP A 62 -4.80 11.55 9.09
CA ASP A 62 -4.44 11.36 7.69
C ASP A 62 -4.02 9.90 7.53
N SER A 63 -5.03 9.04 7.65
CA SER A 63 -4.95 7.61 7.44
C SER A 63 -6.30 7.08 6.98
N PHE A 64 -6.28 5.93 6.30
CA PHE A 64 -7.50 5.24 5.91
C PHE A 64 -7.28 3.73 5.83
N GLU A 65 -8.39 3.00 5.84
CA GLU A 65 -8.49 1.58 5.49
C GLU A 65 -9.64 1.42 4.51
N ILE A 66 -9.39 0.79 3.37
CA ILE A 66 -10.36 0.55 2.29
C ILE A 66 -10.48 -0.94 2.07
N PHE A 67 -11.71 -1.44 2.04
CA PHE A 67 -12.03 -2.83 1.71
C PHE A 67 -12.56 -2.92 0.29
N ILE A 68 -12.09 -3.93 -0.46
CA ILE A 68 -12.39 -4.08 -1.88
C ILE A 68 -13.41 -5.19 -2.09
N ILE A 69 -14.39 -4.93 -2.95
CA ILE A 69 -15.36 -5.95 -3.38
C ILE A 69 -14.92 -6.59 -4.70
N HIS A 70 -14.88 -7.92 -4.70
CA HIS A 70 -14.64 -8.73 -5.88
C HIS A 70 -15.94 -9.44 -6.26
N LYS A 71 -16.47 -9.16 -7.46
CA LYS A 71 -17.61 -9.92 -7.99
C LYS A 71 -17.09 -11.31 -8.34
N ARG A 72 -17.62 -12.36 -7.69
CA ARG A 72 -17.35 -13.74 -8.12
C ARG A 72 -17.92 -13.91 -9.54
N HIS A 73 -17.09 -14.32 -10.48
CA HIS A 73 -17.55 -15.02 -11.67
C HIS A 73 -17.99 -16.42 -11.25
N THR A 74 -19.24 -16.56 -10.80
CA THR A 74 -19.91 -17.86 -10.75
C THR A 74 -21.07 -17.78 -11.72
N GLU A 75 -21.08 -18.65 -12.73
CA GLU A 75 -22.16 -18.83 -13.73
C GLU A 75 -23.48 -19.36 -13.14
N LEU A 76 -23.76 -19.03 -11.88
CA LEU A 76 -25.01 -19.32 -11.22
C LEU A 76 -25.44 -18.02 -10.55
N ASP A 77 -26.23 -17.25 -11.31
CA ASP A 77 -27.25 -16.34 -10.78
C ASP A 77 -28.20 -17.16 -9.91
N ILE A 78 -27.75 -17.46 -8.70
CA ILE A 78 -28.63 -17.76 -7.58
C ILE A 78 -28.48 -16.55 -6.70
N ASP A 79 -29.60 -15.89 -6.44
CA ASP A 79 -29.84 -14.86 -5.42
C ASP A 79 -29.38 -15.34 -4.03
N ASN A 80 -28.09 -15.56 -3.88
CA ASN A 80 -27.43 -15.61 -2.61
C ASN A 80 -26.89 -14.19 -2.44
N GLU A 81 -27.79 -13.35 -1.96
CA GLU A 81 -27.55 -12.43 -0.86
C GLU A 81 -26.55 -13.10 0.11
N PHE A 82 -25.27 -13.13 -0.26
CA PHE A 82 -24.18 -13.37 0.67
C PHE A 82 -24.22 -12.12 1.53
N ILE A 83 -25.05 -12.23 2.57
CA ILE A 83 -25.12 -11.34 3.70
C ILE A 83 -23.68 -10.99 4.01
N SER A 84 -23.27 -9.78 3.63
CA SER A 84 -22.03 -9.20 4.12
C SER A 84 -22.26 -9.02 5.60
N VAL A 85 -21.87 -10.04 6.39
CA VAL A 85 -21.97 -10.00 7.85
C VAL A 85 -21.11 -8.84 8.41
N SER A 86 -20.23 -8.24 7.60
CA SER A 86 -19.55 -6.99 7.92
C SER A 86 -20.37 -5.77 7.48
N LYS A 87 -20.71 -4.88 8.42
CA LYS A 87 -21.20 -3.50 8.20
C LYS A 87 -20.17 -2.56 7.55
N ILE A 88 -19.06 -3.11 7.08
CA ILE A 88 -17.92 -2.38 6.56
C ILE A 88 -18.19 -2.09 5.09
N GLU A 89 -18.15 -0.83 4.72
CA GLU A 89 -18.32 -0.37 3.34
C GLU A 89 -17.19 -0.91 2.45
N LYS A 90 -17.54 -1.45 1.29
CA LYS A 90 -16.60 -1.97 0.30
C LYS A 90 -16.73 -1.20 -1.01
N VAL A 91 -15.61 -0.98 -1.69
CA VAL A 91 -15.54 -0.28 -2.97
C VAL A 91 -14.94 -1.16 -4.06
N PHE A 92 -15.14 -0.82 -5.33
CA PHE A 92 -14.47 -1.53 -6.43
C PHE A 92 -12.96 -1.23 -6.47
N GLU A 93 -12.18 -2.18 -7.00
CA GLU A 93 -10.71 -2.09 -7.06
C GLU A 93 -10.22 -0.78 -7.69
N ASN A 94 -10.83 -0.36 -8.80
CA ASN A 94 -10.49 0.90 -9.47
C ASN A 94 -10.68 2.13 -8.56
N ASN A 95 -11.76 2.17 -7.76
CA ASN A 95 -12.01 3.26 -6.82
C ASN A 95 -11.02 3.26 -5.65
N ALA A 96 -10.65 2.07 -5.15
CA ALA A 96 -9.64 1.92 -4.10
C ALA A 96 -8.26 2.39 -4.59
N VAL A 97 -7.84 1.95 -5.78
CA VAL A 97 -6.57 2.34 -6.40
C VAL A 97 -6.53 3.84 -6.71
N GLU A 98 -7.60 4.41 -7.24
CA GLU A 98 -7.69 5.87 -7.45
C GLU A 98 -7.58 6.65 -6.14
N THR A 99 -8.26 6.19 -5.09
CA THR A 99 -8.18 6.81 -3.75
C THR A 99 -6.75 6.74 -3.21
N LEU A 100 -6.11 5.57 -3.31
CA LEU A 100 -4.72 5.38 -2.92
C LEU A 100 -3.79 6.31 -3.70
N LEU A 101 -3.83 6.34 -5.03
CA LEU A 101 -2.93 7.17 -5.83
C LEU A 101 -3.09 8.68 -5.56
N ASN A 102 -4.32 9.15 -5.36
CA ASN A 102 -4.57 10.52 -4.95
C ASN A 102 -3.94 10.85 -3.59
N TYR A 103 -3.95 9.88 -2.66
CA TYR A 103 -3.38 10.01 -1.34
C TYR A 103 -1.84 9.94 -1.35
N LEU A 104 -1.27 9.01 -2.12
CA LEU A 104 0.17 8.84 -2.28
C LEU A 104 0.81 10.10 -2.87
N SER A 105 0.27 10.62 -3.97
CA SER A 105 0.95 11.67 -4.74
C SER A 105 2.42 11.23 -5.02
N ASN A 106 3.38 12.14 -4.94
CA ASN A 106 4.82 11.88 -5.05
C ASN A 106 5.49 11.44 -3.73
N SER A 107 4.76 10.91 -2.75
CA SER A 107 5.34 10.47 -1.46
C SER A 107 6.40 9.37 -1.62
N ILE A 108 7.24 9.18 -0.62
CA ILE A 108 8.06 7.96 -0.50
C ILE A 108 7.25 6.90 0.23
N LEU A 109 7.16 5.69 -0.32
CA LEU A 109 6.41 4.60 0.27
C LEU A 109 7.22 3.87 1.32
N ILE A 110 6.56 3.44 2.38
CA ILE A 110 7.13 2.61 3.44
C ILE A 110 6.23 1.38 3.59
N GLY A 111 6.82 0.20 3.64
CA GLY A 111 6.08 -1.05 3.77
C GLY A 111 6.96 -2.17 4.28
N HIS A 112 6.34 -3.32 4.56
CA HIS A 112 7.04 -4.55 4.92
C HIS A 112 6.99 -5.51 3.74
N ARG A 113 8.14 -5.87 3.16
CA ARG A 113 8.19 -6.64 1.90
C ARG A 113 7.46 -5.90 0.78
N ILE A 114 7.71 -4.59 0.72
CA ILE A 114 6.90 -3.62 -0.04
C ILE A 114 6.92 -3.88 -1.55
N ASP A 115 7.93 -4.58 -2.06
CA ASP A 115 7.99 -4.99 -3.46
C ASP A 115 6.75 -5.80 -3.87
N PHE A 116 6.23 -6.65 -2.97
CA PHE A 116 4.99 -7.40 -3.20
C PHE A 116 3.77 -6.47 -3.31
N ASP A 117 3.61 -5.52 -2.39
CA ASP A 117 2.52 -4.53 -2.44
C ASP A 117 2.58 -3.69 -3.73
N ILE A 118 3.80 -3.32 -4.16
CA ILE A 118 4.05 -2.57 -5.39
C ILE A 118 3.66 -3.40 -6.62
N GLU A 119 4.04 -4.67 -6.68
CA GLU A 119 3.66 -5.57 -7.77
C GLU A 119 2.15 -5.77 -7.84
N MET A 120 1.48 -6.04 -6.71
CA MET A 120 0.02 -6.12 -6.63
C MET A 120 -0.66 -4.86 -7.17
N LEU A 121 -0.16 -3.68 -6.78
CA LEU A 121 -0.68 -2.41 -7.25
C LEU A 121 -0.42 -2.17 -8.74
N ASN A 122 0.75 -2.55 -9.25
CA ASN A 122 1.08 -2.45 -10.66
C ASN A 122 0.18 -3.35 -11.52
N GLU A 123 -0.15 -4.55 -11.05
CA GLU A 123 -1.10 -5.43 -11.73
C GLU A 123 -2.51 -4.82 -11.76
N ALA A 124 -2.97 -4.20 -10.66
CA ALA A 124 -4.23 -3.45 -10.64
C ALA A 124 -4.21 -2.26 -11.64
N LEU A 125 -3.12 -1.50 -11.69
CA LEU A 125 -2.95 -0.40 -12.63
C LEU A 125 -2.90 -0.89 -14.09
N SER A 126 -2.28 -2.04 -14.34
CA SER A 126 -2.22 -2.69 -15.65
C SER A 126 -3.62 -3.05 -16.16
N ARG A 127 -4.48 -3.62 -15.29
CA ARG A 127 -5.90 -3.88 -15.60
C ARG A 127 -6.67 -2.60 -15.94
N MET A 128 -6.31 -1.49 -15.31
CA MET A 128 -6.85 -0.15 -15.60
C MET A 128 -6.22 0.51 -16.84
N LYS A 129 -5.30 -0.17 -17.53
CA LYS A 129 -4.51 0.34 -18.66
C LYS A 129 -3.71 1.58 -18.28
N LEU A 130 -3.20 1.66 -17.06
CA LEU A 130 -2.29 2.72 -16.59
C LEU A 130 -0.84 2.24 -16.66
N GLY A 131 0.10 3.06 -16.20
CA GLY A 131 1.50 2.66 -16.04
C GLY A 131 1.76 2.14 -14.63
N ASN A 132 3.02 1.83 -14.34
CA ASN A 132 3.45 1.42 -12.99
C ASN A 132 3.51 2.61 -12.03
N ILE A 133 3.41 2.31 -10.74
CA ILE A 133 3.68 3.26 -9.68
C ILE A 133 5.11 3.81 -9.82
N ARG A 134 5.27 5.10 -9.52
CA ARG A 134 6.53 5.86 -9.68
C ARG A 134 7.18 6.23 -8.35
N ASN A 135 6.50 5.98 -7.24
CA ASN A 135 6.99 6.32 -5.92
C ASN A 135 8.24 5.50 -5.60
N GLU A 136 9.24 6.16 -5.03
CA GLU A 136 10.33 5.46 -4.35
C GLU A 136 9.78 4.73 -3.12
N ALA A 137 10.44 3.66 -2.71
CA ALA A 137 9.99 2.80 -1.62
C ALA A 137 11.14 2.41 -0.69
N PHE A 138 10.84 2.33 0.60
CA PHE A 138 11.71 1.71 1.61
C PHE A 138 11.01 0.53 2.26
N ASP A 139 11.75 -0.57 2.34
CA ASP A 139 11.33 -1.77 3.04
C ASP A 139 11.86 -1.76 4.48
N ILE A 140 10.96 -1.86 5.45
CA ILE A 140 11.35 -1.90 6.86
C ILE A 140 12.09 -3.19 7.26
N GLU A 141 11.89 -4.31 6.56
CA GLU A 141 12.67 -5.55 6.77
C GLU A 141 14.11 -5.32 6.33
N ALA A 142 14.33 -4.66 5.20
CA ALA A 142 15.67 -4.29 4.73
C ALA A 142 16.35 -3.28 5.69
N MET A 143 15.61 -2.29 6.19
CA MET A 143 16.11 -1.36 7.21
C MET A 143 16.51 -2.10 8.50
N PHE A 144 15.69 -3.07 8.93
CA PHE A 144 15.96 -3.85 10.12
C PHE A 144 17.18 -4.77 9.94
N ASN A 145 17.29 -5.42 8.79
CA ASN A 145 18.45 -6.23 8.39
C ASN A 145 19.75 -5.41 8.46
N LYS A 146 19.73 -4.17 7.96
CA LYS A 146 20.85 -3.23 8.09
C LYS A 146 21.20 -2.90 9.55
N ILE A 147 20.22 -2.73 10.42
CA ILE A 147 20.45 -2.51 11.87
C ILE A 147 21.05 -3.75 12.55
N LYS A 148 20.68 -4.94 12.09
CA LYS A 148 21.14 -6.23 12.63
C LYS A 148 22.45 -6.73 12.01
N ASP A 149 23.00 -6.00 11.04
CA ASP A 149 24.18 -6.40 10.28
C ASP A 149 24.02 -7.82 9.67
N THR A 150 22.86 -8.05 9.05
CA THR A 150 22.51 -9.30 8.38
C THR A 150 21.76 -9.01 7.08
N ASN A 151 21.95 -9.83 6.05
CA ASN A 151 21.38 -9.57 4.72
C ASN A 151 20.36 -10.63 4.26
N GLU A 152 20.20 -11.75 4.99
CA GLU A 152 19.45 -12.91 4.50
C GLU A 152 18.32 -13.34 5.44
N LYS A 153 18.20 -12.72 6.62
CA LYS A 153 17.14 -13.08 7.55
C LYS A 153 15.83 -12.41 7.16
N LYS A 154 14.78 -13.23 7.15
CA LYS A 154 13.40 -12.79 7.06
C LYS A 154 12.91 -12.54 8.48
N TYR A 155 12.25 -11.41 8.68
CA TYR A 155 11.68 -11.01 9.95
C TYR A 155 10.20 -10.67 9.74
N SER A 156 9.34 -11.26 10.56
CA SER A 156 7.94 -10.84 10.60
C SER A 156 7.80 -9.47 11.28
N LEU A 157 6.64 -8.82 11.09
CA LEU A 157 6.31 -7.59 11.81
C LEU A 157 6.39 -7.78 13.33
N GLU A 158 5.95 -8.94 13.83
CA GLU A 158 5.98 -9.32 15.24
C GLU A 158 7.41 -9.44 15.76
N GLU A 159 8.30 -10.06 15.00
CA GLU A 159 9.70 -10.22 15.38
C GLU A 159 10.42 -8.86 15.44
N MET A 160 10.20 -8.00 14.44
CA MET A 160 10.76 -6.65 14.42
C MET A 160 10.19 -5.79 15.56
N SER A 161 8.88 -5.85 15.78
CA SER A 161 8.19 -5.10 16.85
C SER A 161 8.69 -5.53 18.23
N LYS A 162 8.80 -6.83 18.47
CA LYS A 162 9.38 -7.37 19.71
C LYS A 162 10.83 -6.93 19.89
N SER A 163 11.65 -6.99 18.84
CA SER A 163 13.05 -6.58 18.92
C SER A 163 13.24 -5.08 19.17
N LEU A 164 12.33 -4.22 18.70
CA LEU A 164 12.42 -2.77 18.86
C LEU A 164 11.52 -2.23 19.97
N ASN A 165 10.90 -3.12 20.76
CA ASN A 165 9.98 -2.79 21.85
C ASN A 165 8.87 -1.83 21.36
N VAL A 166 8.21 -2.21 20.27
CA VAL A 166 7.03 -1.56 19.70
C VAL A 166 5.82 -2.40 20.09
N ALA A 167 4.81 -1.76 20.67
CA ALA A 167 3.56 -2.43 21.01
C ALA A 167 2.78 -2.71 19.72
N MET A 168 2.32 -3.94 19.57
CA MET A 168 1.41 -4.32 18.49
C MET A 168 -0.02 -4.39 19.00
N SER A 169 -0.95 -4.06 18.12
CA SER A 169 -2.37 -4.27 18.37
C SER A 169 -2.68 -5.77 18.38
N ASN A 170 -3.62 -6.20 19.22
CA ASN A 170 -4.17 -7.56 19.15
C ASN A 170 -5.27 -7.67 18.06
N ARG A 171 -5.59 -6.56 17.41
CA ARG A 171 -6.51 -6.52 16.29
C ARG A 171 -5.65 -6.76 15.04
N ASN A 172 -5.85 -7.91 14.41
CA ASN A 172 -5.15 -8.26 13.18
C ASN A 172 -5.88 -7.56 12.02
N SER A 173 -5.69 -6.26 11.87
CA SER A 173 -6.21 -5.45 10.75
C SER A 173 -5.08 -4.83 9.94
N VAL A 174 -5.35 -4.55 8.68
CA VAL A 174 -4.34 -3.95 7.77
C VAL A 174 -4.00 -2.52 8.21
N ALA A 175 -4.96 -1.81 8.80
CA ALA A 175 -4.70 -0.51 9.44
C ALA A 175 -3.75 -0.61 10.65
N ASP A 176 -3.91 -1.64 11.49
CA ASP A 176 -3.03 -1.89 12.63
C ASP A 176 -1.60 -2.26 12.16
N ASP A 177 -1.48 -3.00 11.06
CA ASP A 177 -0.20 -3.33 10.44
C ASP A 177 0.48 -2.08 9.86
N ALA A 178 -0.23 -1.25 9.09
CA ALA A 178 0.29 0.01 8.58
C ALA A 178 0.76 0.94 9.72
N TYR A 179 0.03 1.00 10.84
CA TYR A 179 0.44 1.76 12.00
C TYR A 179 1.69 1.17 12.69
N SER A 180 1.77 -0.14 12.82
CA SER A 180 2.93 -0.83 13.38
C SER A 180 4.18 -0.62 12.52
N ILE A 181 4.04 -0.71 11.19
CA ILE A 181 5.09 -0.38 10.22
C ILE A 181 5.54 1.08 10.40
N ALA A 182 4.61 2.02 10.58
CA ALA A 182 4.96 3.44 10.79
C ALA A 182 5.81 3.65 12.06
N LEU A 183 5.46 2.98 13.17
CA LEU A 183 6.22 3.03 14.42
C LEU A 183 7.62 2.41 14.25
N LEU A 184 7.69 1.26 13.59
CA LEU A 184 8.95 0.59 13.27
C LEU A 184 9.84 1.47 12.40
N PHE A 185 9.29 2.03 11.33
CA PHE A 185 9.98 2.94 10.44
C PHE A 185 10.60 4.12 11.20
N LEU A 186 9.84 4.82 12.04
CA LEU A 186 10.37 5.94 12.82
C LEU A 186 11.50 5.53 13.75
N LYS A 187 11.39 4.38 14.43
CA LYS A 187 12.47 3.85 15.28
C LYS A 187 13.72 3.47 14.49
N MET A 188 13.55 2.86 13.32
CA MET A 188 14.67 2.44 12.49
C MET A 188 15.33 3.64 11.81
N LYS A 189 14.54 4.63 11.38
CA LYS A 189 14.99 5.89 10.81
C LYS A 189 15.95 6.61 11.77
N ASP A 190 15.56 6.73 13.03
CA ASP A 190 16.39 7.28 14.11
C ASP A 190 17.70 6.49 14.29
N LYS A 191 17.61 5.16 14.42
CA LYS A 191 18.79 4.28 14.58
C LYS A 191 19.77 4.33 13.41
N LEU A 192 19.28 4.53 12.19
CA LEU A 192 20.09 4.59 10.96
C LEU A 192 20.59 6.02 10.65
N GLY A 193 20.20 7.03 11.42
CA GLY A 193 20.58 8.42 11.18
C GLY A 193 20.00 9.00 9.89
N ILE A 194 18.88 8.47 9.41
CA ILE A 194 18.19 8.99 8.23
C ILE A 194 17.42 10.24 8.65
N LYS A 195 17.65 11.36 7.96
CA LYS A 195 16.99 12.64 8.27
C LYS A 195 15.52 12.64 7.87
#